data_AF-W2V1Z0-F1
#
_entry.id   AF-W2V1Z0-F1
#
_cell.length_a   1.000
_cell.length_b   1.000
_cell.length_c   1.000
_cell.angle_alpha   90.00
_cell.angle_beta   90.00
_cell.angle_gamma   90.00
#
_symmetry.space_group_name_H-M   'P 1'
#
loop_
_entity.id
_entity.type
_entity.pdbx_description
1 polymer ?
#
loop_
_entity_poly.entity_id
_entity_poly.type
_entity_poly.pdbx_seq_one_letter_code
_entity_poly.pdbx_strand_id
1 'polypeptide(L)'
;MHNNIQSELQETTLLMFNTIGYLIRESHEIDNLRSSSSINAFLNACHEKILHKIEQKIPSLSIGSKYKIEIFPIDTKTNFIHGLTDFCCMITLSLNGTIHHVIIGSPALQYIMHIKNDVIFTVDQNMQKKQIKHSSIIGDVLVATNVTETQLPKSFADIKINYRVTGTILMDTIHTIAGRYNALLYFSPIIPPYIEVFKLIAQNTKYLFTLNENFILLSTKTIHNPLINLLRNI
;
A
#
# COMPACT_ATOMS: atom_id res chain seq x y z
N MET A 1 -19.27 -27.16 -0.10
CA MET A 1 -19.39 -25.73 0.33
C MET A 1 -18.07 -24.94 0.27
N HIS A 2 -16.87 -25.54 0.41
CA HIS A 2 -15.61 -24.77 0.31
C HIS A 2 -15.25 -24.22 -1.08
N ASN A 3 -15.68 -24.87 -2.18
CA ASN A 3 -15.36 -24.42 -3.54
C ASN A 3 -16.02 -23.08 -3.94
N ASN A 4 -17.13 -22.69 -3.31
CA ASN A 4 -17.85 -21.46 -3.70
C ASN A 4 -17.12 -20.19 -3.21
N ILE A 5 -16.65 -20.21 -1.96
CA ILE A 5 -15.94 -19.10 -1.33
C ILE A 5 -14.65 -18.76 -2.06
N GLN A 6 -13.90 -19.78 -2.49
CA GLN A 6 -12.63 -19.58 -3.17
C GLN A 6 -12.82 -19.00 -4.58
N SER A 7 -13.87 -19.40 -5.29
CA SER A 7 -14.25 -18.85 -6.60
C SER A 7 -14.70 -17.39 -6.46
N GLU A 8 -15.60 -17.11 -5.52
CA GLU A 8 -16.07 -15.75 -5.23
C GLU A 8 -14.90 -14.81 -4.93
N LEU A 9 -13.99 -15.23 -4.05
CA LEU A 9 -12.80 -14.46 -3.67
C LEU A 9 -11.87 -14.14 -4.86
N GLN A 10 -11.73 -15.08 -5.80
CA GLN A 10 -10.96 -14.88 -7.02
C GLN A 10 -11.63 -13.85 -7.94
N GLU A 11 -12.95 -13.92 -8.10
CA GLU A 11 -13.71 -12.97 -8.90
C GLU A 11 -13.70 -11.56 -8.29
N THR A 12 -13.85 -11.42 -6.96
CA THR A 12 -13.71 -10.13 -6.27
C THR A 12 -12.34 -9.53 -6.51
N THR A 13 -11.29 -10.37 -6.37
CA THR A 13 -9.90 -9.94 -6.54
C THR A 13 -9.66 -9.43 -7.95
N LEU A 14 -10.14 -10.17 -8.97
CA LEU A 14 -9.98 -9.76 -10.37
C LEU A 14 -10.73 -8.45 -10.65
N LEU A 15 -11.90 -8.26 -10.05
CA LEU A 15 -12.67 -7.02 -10.18
C LEU A 15 -11.95 -5.84 -9.52
N MET A 16 -11.47 -5.99 -8.28
CA MET A 16 -10.66 -4.99 -7.58
C MET A 16 -9.42 -4.63 -8.41
N PHE A 17 -8.78 -5.63 -9.00
CA PHE A 17 -7.60 -5.46 -9.85
C PHE A 17 -7.91 -4.63 -11.10
N ASN A 18 -8.94 -5.00 -11.86
CA ASN A 18 -9.36 -4.28 -13.06
C ASN A 18 -9.78 -2.84 -12.77
N THR A 19 -10.39 -2.62 -11.61
CA THR A 19 -10.79 -1.31 -11.11
C THR A 19 -9.59 -0.42 -10.85
N ILE A 20 -8.59 -0.90 -10.11
CA ILE A 20 -7.38 -0.12 -9.86
C ILE A 20 -6.67 0.17 -11.19
N GLY A 21 -6.61 -0.80 -12.10
CA GLY A 21 -6.08 -0.57 -13.45
C GLY A 21 -6.86 0.48 -14.24
N TYR A 22 -8.18 0.57 -14.07
CA TYR A 22 -8.99 1.64 -14.66
C TYR A 22 -8.63 3.00 -14.04
N LEU A 23 -8.57 3.12 -12.71
CA LEU A 23 -8.17 4.38 -12.03
C LEU A 23 -6.78 4.85 -12.45
N ILE A 24 -5.85 3.92 -12.67
CA ILE A 24 -4.50 4.21 -13.18
C ILE A 24 -4.57 4.74 -14.62
N ARG A 25 -5.36 4.11 -15.50
CA ARG A 25 -5.45 4.51 -16.92
C ARG A 25 -6.19 5.82 -17.13
N GLU A 26 -7.24 6.06 -16.34
CA GLU A 26 -8.01 7.30 -16.37
C GLU A 26 -7.35 8.42 -15.55
N SER A 27 -6.06 8.30 -15.17
CA SER A 27 -5.39 9.34 -14.39
C SER A 27 -5.45 10.73 -15.02
N HIS A 28 -5.64 10.81 -16.34
CA HIS A 28 -5.87 12.05 -17.07
C HIS A 28 -7.27 12.66 -16.81
N GLU A 29 -8.32 11.85 -16.66
CA GLU A 29 -9.64 12.32 -16.16
C GLU A 29 -9.51 12.81 -14.72
N ILE A 30 -8.68 12.11 -13.94
CA ILE A 30 -8.35 12.50 -12.57
C ILE A 30 -7.61 13.86 -12.55
N ASP A 31 -6.67 14.09 -13.48
CA ASP A 31 -5.96 15.37 -13.62
C ASP A 31 -6.90 16.52 -13.98
N ASN A 32 -7.94 16.27 -14.79
CA ASN A 32 -8.99 17.25 -15.09
C ASN A 32 -9.82 17.66 -13.86
N LEU A 33 -9.86 16.82 -12.82
CA LEU A 33 -10.55 17.14 -11.56
C LEU A 33 -9.72 18.02 -10.63
N ARG A 34 -8.41 18.22 -10.91
CA ARG A 34 -7.52 19.13 -10.14
C ARG A 34 -7.94 20.59 -10.24
N SER A 35 -8.57 20.99 -11.36
CA SER A 35 -9.13 22.33 -11.55
C SER A 35 -10.57 22.48 -11.05
N SER A 36 -11.21 21.38 -10.65
CA SER A 36 -12.58 21.36 -10.15
C SER A 36 -12.61 21.41 -8.62
N SER A 37 -13.63 22.05 -8.06
CA SER A 37 -13.71 22.47 -6.65
C SER A 37 -13.90 21.35 -5.61
N SER A 38 -13.76 20.06 -5.94
CA SER A 38 -13.93 19.01 -4.92
C SER A 38 -13.24 17.67 -5.24
N ILE A 39 -12.05 17.45 -4.67
CA ILE A 39 -11.42 16.13 -4.52
C ILE A 39 -12.37 15.10 -3.87
N ASN A 40 -13.29 15.55 -3.01
CA ASN A 40 -14.25 14.67 -2.35
C ASN A 40 -15.26 14.08 -3.33
N ALA A 41 -15.67 14.84 -4.36
CA ALA A 41 -16.57 14.33 -5.40
C ALA A 41 -15.89 13.21 -6.20
N PHE A 42 -14.60 13.34 -6.50
CA PHE A 42 -13.80 12.29 -7.13
C PHE A 42 -13.72 11.02 -6.26
N LEU A 43 -13.36 11.19 -4.98
CA LEU A 43 -13.22 10.08 -4.03
C LEU A 43 -14.55 9.32 -3.89
N ASN A 44 -15.68 10.05 -3.81
CA ASN A 44 -17.02 9.47 -3.72
C ASN A 44 -17.40 8.72 -5.02
N ALA A 45 -17.19 9.34 -6.18
CA ALA A 45 -17.49 8.71 -7.47
C ALA A 45 -16.67 7.41 -7.68
N CYS A 46 -15.39 7.41 -7.28
CA CYS A 46 -14.58 6.20 -7.27
C CYS A 46 -15.15 5.15 -6.32
N HIS A 47 -15.45 5.53 -5.09
CA HIS A 47 -16.00 4.62 -4.08
C HIS A 47 -17.30 3.96 -4.57
N GLU A 48 -18.26 4.76 -5.04
CA GLU A 48 -19.56 4.27 -5.54
C GLU A 48 -19.42 3.35 -6.76
N LYS A 49 -18.61 3.74 -7.75
CA LYS A 49 -18.40 2.95 -8.98
C LYS A 49 -17.82 1.57 -8.69
N ILE A 50 -16.94 1.48 -7.68
CA ILE A 50 -16.28 0.25 -7.28
C ILE A 50 -17.23 -0.61 -6.44
N LEU A 51 -17.86 -0.01 -5.44
CA LEU A 51 -18.81 -0.69 -4.57
C LEU A 51 -19.95 -1.29 -5.40
N HIS A 52 -20.57 -0.50 -6.29
CA HIS A 52 -21.67 -0.95 -7.13
C HIS A 52 -21.30 -2.14 -8.03
N LYS A 53 -20.12 -2.11 -8.66
CA LYS A 53 -19.64 -3.23 -9.49
C LYS A 53 -19.40 -4.50 -8.68
N ILE A 54 -18.95 -4.35 -7.44
CA ILE A 54 -18.70 -5.49 -6.55
C ILE A 54 -20.01 -6.07 -6.03
N GLU A 55 -20.94 -5.23 -5.59
CA GLU A 55 -22.28 -5.65 -5.12
C GLU A 55 -23.06 -6.40 -6.21
N GLN A 56 -22.96 -5.97 -7.48
CA GLN A 56 -23.57 -6.69 -8.61
C GLN A 56 -23.04 -8.11 -8.79
N LYS A 57 -21.73 -8.33 -8.53
CA LYS A 57 -21.10 -9.64 -8.73
C LYS A 57 -21.19 -10.53 -7.50
N ILE A 58 -21.22 -9.95 -6.31
CA ILE A 58 -21.25 -10.68 -5.05
C ILE A 58 -22.30 -10.01 -4.14
N PRO A 59 -23.59 -10.33 -4.34
CA PRO A 59 -24.68 -9.72 -3.59
C PRO A 59 -24.59 -9.93 -2.08
N SER A 60 -23.91 -11.01 -1.66
CA SER A 60 -23.67 -11.37 -0.26
C SER A 60 -22.71 -10.43 0.48
N LEU A 61 -22.14 -9.43 -0.19
CA LEU A 61 -21.35 -8.36 0.44
C LEU A 61 -22.21 -7.27 1.09
N SER A 62 -23.51 -7.19 0.80
CA SER A 62 -24.41 -6.19 1.37
C SER A 62 -24.74 -6.47 2.85
N ILE A 63 -24.34 -5.54 3.74
CA ILE A 63 -24.69 -5.32 5.16
C ILE A 63 -24.74 -6.56 6.08
N GLY A 64 -23.77 -6.66 7.01
CA GLY A 64 -23.68 -7.73 8.03
C GLY A 64 -22.89 -8.97 7.59
N SER A 65 -22.27 -8.88 6.41
CA SER A 65 -21.62 -9.99 5.73
C SER A 65 -20.23 -10.31 6.31
N LYS A 66 -19.83 -11.58 6.16
CA LYS A 66 -18.50 -12.11 6.48
C LYS A 66 -17.37 -11.30 5.82
N TYR A 67 -17.66 -10.56 4.76
CA TYR A 67 -16.70 -9.87 3.92
C TYR A 67 -16.86 -8.36 4.03
N LYS A 68 -15.76 -7.61 4.15
CA LYS A 68 -15.76 -6.15 4.13
C LYS A 68 -14.77 -5.65 3.09
N ILE A 69 -15.20 -4.73 2.24
CA ILE A 69 -14.33 -4.10 1.24
C ILE A 69 -14.16 -2.63 1.61
N GLU A 70 -12.91 -2.17 1.61
CA GLU A 70 -12.59 -0.76 1.87
C GLU A 70 -11.73 -0.24 0.73
N ILE A 71 -12.11 0.94 0.23
CA ILE A 71 -11.51 1.57 -0.94
C ILE A 71 -10.87 2.87 -0.49
N PHE A 72 -9.60 3.03 -0.81
CA PHE A 72 -8.77 4.20 -0.54
C PHE A 72 -8.32 4.75 -1.90
N PRO A 73 -9.08 5.66 -2.51
CA PRO A 73 -8.82 6.06 -3.89
C PRO A 73 -7.53 6.88 -4.02
N ILE A 74 -7.09 7.56 -2.95
CA ILE A 74 -5.87 8.36 -2.92
C ILE A 74 -5.26 8.28 -1.51
N ASP A 75 -4.05 7.71 -1.41
CA ASP A 75 -3.26 7.61 -0.17
C ASP A 75 -2.56 8.91 0.26
N THR A 76 -2.39 9.85 -0.67
CA THR A 76 -1.72 11.13 -0.39
C THR A 76 -2.44 12.27 -1.09
N LYS A 77 -3.46 12.80 -0.41
CA LYS A 77 -4.29 13.90 -0.94
C LYS A 77 -3.46 15.13 -1.30
N THR A 78 -2.40 15.42 -0.53
CA THR A 78 -1.50 16.56 -0.76
C THR A 78 -0.78 16.48 -2.10
N ASN A 79 -0.09 15.37 -2.39
CA ASN A 79 0.60 15.15 -3.66
C ASN A 79 -0.38 15.26 -4.83
N PHE A 80 -1.55 14.65 -4.68
CA PHE A 80 -2.60 14.71 -5.67
C PHE A 80 -3.09 16.14 -5.97
N ILE A 81 -3.40 16.93 -4.94
CA ILE A 81 -3.86 18.32 -5.05
C ILE A 81 -2.79 19.21 -5.71
N HIS A 82 -1.51 18.98 -5.40
CA HIS A 82 -0.39 19.74 -5.96
C HIS A 82 0.04 19.30 -7.36
N GLY A 83 -0.65 18.35 -7.96
CA GLY A 83 -0.36 17.93 -9.32
C GLY A 83 0.72 16.85 -9.46
N LEU A 84 1.21 16.33 -8.33
CA LEU A 84 2.23 15.28 -8.32
C LEU A 84 1.59 13.93 -8.69
N THR A 85 2.25 13.19 -9.57
CA THR A 85 1.81 11.85 -9.99
C THR A 85 2.07 10.79 -8.93
N ASP A 86 2.83 11.12 -7.90
CA ASP A 86 3.13 10.26 -6.75
C ASP A 86 1.93 10.18 -5.81
N PHE A 87 0.96 9.36 -6.19
CA PHE A 87 -0.10 8.86 -5.32
C PHE A 87 -0.39 7.39 -5.62
N CYS A 88 -1.07 6.72 -4.70
CA CYS A 88 -1.53 5.34 -4.89
C CYS A 88 -3.01 5.21 -4.55
N CYS A 89 -3.66 4.24 -5.19
CA CYS A 89 -4.98 3.74 -4.83
C CYS A 89 -4.80 2.41 -4.09
N MET A 90 -5.68 2.11 -3.13
CA MET A 90 -5.70 0.83 -2.45
C MET A 90 -7.12 0.30 -2.29
N ILE A 91 -7.31 -1.00 -2.46
CA ILE A 91 -8.54 -1.68 -2.09
C ILE A 91 -8.17 -2.87 -1.20
N THR A 92 -8.86 -2.99 -0.07
CA THR A 92 -8.70 -4.11 0.85
C THR A 92 -9.96 -4.97 0.84
N LEU A 93 -9.79 -6.27 1.02
CA LEU A 93 -10.87 -7.21 1.25
C LEU A 93 -10.58 -7.99 2.52
N SER A 94 -11.45 -7.78 3.50
CA SER A 94 -11.43 -8.41 4.80
C SER A 94 -12.46 -9.52 4.88
N LEU A 95 -12.13 -10.58 5.61
CA LEU A 95 -13.00 -11.69 5.97
C LEU A 95 -13.03 -11.78 7.51
N ASN A 96 -14.21 -11.74 8.13
CA ASN A 96 -14.36 -11.79 9.58
C ASN A 96 -13.44 -10.78 10.31
N GLY A 97 -13.33 -9.56 9.76
CA GLY A 97 -12.49 -8.50 10.32
C GLY A 97 -10.99 -8.62 10.05
N THR A 98 -10.52 -9.67 9.37
CA THR A 98 -9.10 -9.85 9.00
C THR A 98 -8.88 -9.53 7.52
N ILE A 99 -7.88 -8.72 7.18
CA ILE A 99 -7.54 -8.44 5.77
C ILE A 99 -6.92 -9.69 5.12
N HIS A 100 -7.50 -10.16 4.01
CA HIS A 100 -6.94 -11.29 3.24
C HIS A 100 -6.32 -10.87 1.91
N HIS A 101 -6.85 -9.81 1.30
CA HIS A 101 -6.35 -9.30 0.02
C HIS A 101 -6.17 -7.78 0.10
N VAL A 102 -5.05 -7.31 -0.43
CA VAL A 102 -4.76 -5.89 -0.62
C VAL A 102 -4.28 -5.69 -2.02
N ILE A 103 -4.93 -4.81 -2.77
CA ILE A 103 -4.46 -4.39 -4.09
C ILE A 103 -4.06 -2.93 -3.97
N ILE A 104 -2.82 -2.62 -4.35
CA ILE A 104 -2.27 -1.26 -4.39
C ILE A 104 -1.95 -0.94 -5.84
N GLY A 105 -2.42 0.19 -6.33
CA GLY A 105 -2.10 0.69 -7.66
C GLY A 105 -1.37 2.01 -7.61
N SER A 106 -0.32 2.14 -8.42
CA SER A 106 0.38 3.39 -8.64
C SER A 106 0.20 3.82 -10.09
N PRO A 107 -0.46 4.98 -10.35
CA PRO A 107 -0.54 5.52 -11.70
C PRO A 107 0.82 5.91 -12.27
N ALA A 108 1.67 6.55 -11.45
CA ALA A 108 3.02 6.97 -11.86
C ALA A 108 3.89 5.79 -12.32
N LEU A 109 3.81 4.65 -11.63
CA LEU A 109 4.58 3.46 -11.98
C LEU A 109 3.89 2.56 -13.00
N GLN A 110 2.63 2.84 -13.33
CA GLN A 110 1.72 1.94 -14.07
C GLN A 110 1.78 0.51 -13.52
N TYR A 111 1.70 0.40 -12.20
CA TYR A 111 2.01 -0.81 -11.47
C TYR A 111 0.88 -1.18 -10.52
N ILE A 112 0.56 -2.47 -10.47
CA ILE A 112 -0.42 -2.99 -9.51
C ILE A 112 0.27 -4.06 -8.67
N MET A 113 0.32 -3.85 -7.37
CA MET A 113 0.74 -4.85 -6.39
C MET A 113 -0.48 -5.53 -5.80
N HIS A 114 -0.48 -6.86 -5.79
CA HIS A 114 -1.48 -7.65 -5.08
C HIS A 114 -0.79 -8.46 -3.98
N ILE A 115 -1.24 -8.22 -2.76
CA ILE A 115 -0.86 -8.94 -1.55
C ILE A 115 -2.02 -9.86 -1.20
N LYS A 116 -1.75 -11.15 -1.14
CA LYS A 116 -2.68 -12.20 -0.71
C LYS A 116 -1.94 -13.08 0.30
N ASN A 117 -2.67 -13.74 1.19
CA ASN A 117 -2.10 -14.81 2.02
C ASN A 117 -1.12 -15.69 1.20
N ASP A 118 0.10 -15.77 1.71
CA ASP A 118 1.29 -16.47 1.24
C ASP A 118 1.96 -15.96 -0.05
N VAL A 119 1.40 -14.96 -0.73
CA VAL A 119 1.93 -14.50 -2.04
C VAL A 119 1.81 -13.00 -2.22
N ILE A 120 2.93 -12.36 -2.55
CA ILE A 120 2.96 -11.02 -3.13
C ILE A 120 3.39 -11.11 -4.59
N PHE A 121 2.55 -10.57 -5.48
CA PHE A 121 2.91 -10.42 -6.87
C PHE A 121 2.56 -9.02 -7.36
N THR A 122 3.13 -8.72 -8.50
CA THR A 122 2.98 -7.45 -9.16
C THR A 122 2.57 -7.68 -10.59
N VAL A 123 1.89 -6.71 -11.15
CA VAL A 123 1.50 -6.71 -12.53
C VAL A 123 2.00 -5.42 -13.14
N ASP A 124 2.85 -5.56 -14.14
CA ASP A 124 3.37 -4.43 -14.90
C ASP A 124 2.37 -3.96 -15.97
N GLN A 125 2.74 -2.90 -16.70
CA GLN A 125 1.98 -2.34 -17.82
C GLN A 125 1.60 -3.36 -18.90
N ASN A 126 2.31 -4.49 -19.01
CA ASN A 126 2.03 -5.56 -19.97
C ASN A 126 1.15 -6.67 -19.38
N MET A 127 0.53 -6.42 -18.22
CA MET A 127 -0.30 -7.38 -17.50
C MET A 127 0.46 -8.65 -17.09
N GLN A 128 1.80 -8.60 -17.04
CA GLN A 128 2.60 -9.76 -16.65
C GLN A 128 2.67 -9.85 -15.14
N LYS A 129 2.16 -10.97 -14.61
CA LYS A 129 2.32 -11.32 -13.20
C LYS A 129 3.77 -11.67 -12.92
N LYS A 130 4.43 -10.84 -12.12
CA LYS A 130 5.77 -11.06 -11.60
C LYS A 130 5.68 -11.24 -10.10
N GLN A 131 5.96 -12.45 -9.63
CA GLN A 131 6.18 -12.67 -8.21
C GLN A 131 7.38 -11.84 -7.80
N ILE A 132 7.23 -11.06 -6.73
CA ILE A 132 8.35 -10.23 -6.26
C ILE A 132 9.38 -11.18 -5.64
N LYS A 133 10.49 -11.40 -6.34
CA LYS A 133 11.64 -12.10 -5.77
C LYS A 133 12.29 -11.17 -4.77
N HIS A 134 12.26 -11.55 -3.50
CA HIS A 134 12.89 -10.77 -2.44
C HIS A 134 14.38 -10.62 -2.72
N SER A 135 14.80 -9.39 -3.00
CA SER A 135 16.19 -9.03 -3.17
C SER A 135 16.85 -8.99 -1.79
N SER A 136 17.95 -9.73 -1.61
CA SER A 136 18.86 -9.60 -0.47
C SER A 136 20.00 -8.63 -0.76
N ILE A 137 19.87 -7.77 -1.79
CA ILE A 137 20.95 -6.85 -2.17
C ILE A 137 21.14 -5.85 -1.04
N ILE A 138 22.30 -5.93 -0.41
CA ILE A 138 22.81 -4.97 0.56
C ILE A 138 23.77 -4.04 -0.20
N GLY A 139 23.33 -2.81 -0.40
CA GLY A 139 24.17 -1.64 -0.64
C GLY A 139 23.75 -0.57 0.38
N ASP A 140 24.57 0.46 0.60
CA ASP A 140 24.38 1.54 1.58
C ASP A 140 22.90 1.75 1.97
N VAL A 141 22.54 1.38 3.21
CA VAL A 141 21.15 1.26 3.68
C VAL A 141 20.32 2.47 3.25
N LEU A 142 19.26 2.23 2.47
CA LEU A 142 18.32 3.24 2.00
C LEU A 142 16.95 3.04 2.64
N VAL A 143 16.51 4.04 3.39
CA VAL A 143 15.25 4.04 4.14
C VAL A 143 14.26 5.03 3.53
N ALA A 144 13.05 4.57 3.24
CA ALA A 144 11.94 5.46 2.91
C ALA A 144 11.27 5.96 4.20
N THR A 145 11.02 7.26 4.29
CA THR A 145 10.47 7.91 5.49
C THR A 145 9.58 9.10 5.17
N ASN A 146 8.75 9.52 6.13
CA ASN A 146 7.91 10.72 6.01
C ASN A 146 8.47 11.94 6.78
N VAL A 147 9.61 11.81 7.44
CA VAL A 147 10.23 12.90 8.20
C VAL A 147 11.56 13.33 7.61
N THR A 148 11.90 14.60 7.80
CA THR A 148 13.17 15.18 7.31
C THR A 148 14.32 14.89 8.27
N GLU A 149 15.55 15.24 7.86
CA GLU A 149 16.78 15.04 8.65
C GLU A 149 16.68 15.58 10.07
N THR A 150 16.10 16.77 10.22
CA THR A 150 16.02 17.49 11.49
C THR A 150 15.05 16.84 12.48
N GLN A 151 14.17 15.96 11.98
CA GLN A 151 13.17 15.23 12.75
C GLN A 151 13.61 13.78 13.04
N LEU A 152 14.63 13.29 12.34
CA LEU A 152 15.22 11.98 12.63
C LEU A 152 16.09 12.07 13.90
N PRO A 153 16.24 10.95 14.63
CA PRO A 153 17.19 10.88 15.74
C PRO A 153 18.59 11.24 15.27
N LYS A 154 19.35 11.96 16.10
CA LYS A 154 20.78 12.23 15.84
C LYS A 154 21.57 10.95 15.52
N SER A 155 21.20 9.84 16.15
CA SER A 155 21.80 8.53 15.90
C SER A 155 21.71 8.05 14.45
N PHE A 156 20.77 8.55 13.63
CA PHE A 156 20.70 8.26 12.20
C PHE A 156 21.77 9.01 11.39
N ALA A 157 22.09 10.25 11.77
CA ALA A 157 23.15 11.04 11.14
C ALA A 157 24.54 10.45 11.43
N ASP A 158 24.75 9.93 12.64
CA ASP A 158 26.03 9.40 13.09
C ASP A 158 26.51 8.17 12.30
N ILE A 159 25.58 7.40 11.73
CA ILE A 159 25.87 6.17 10.98
C ILE A 159 25.64 6.30 9.47
N LYS A 160 25.36 7.52 8.98
CA LYS A 160 25.17 7.83 7.55
C LYS A 160 24.14 6.93 6.85
N ILE A 161 22.99 6.68 7.47
CA ILE A 161 21.88 6.03 6.77
C ILE A 161 21.38 6.95 5.66
N ASN A 162 21.30 6.44 4.42
CA ASN A 162 20.64 7.17 3.35
C ASN A 162 19.13 7.08 3.55
N TYR A 163 18.42 8.19 3.36
CA TYR A 163 16.96 8.19 3.39
C TYR A 163 16.36 9.00 2.24
N ARG A 164 15.09 8.71 1.96
CA ARG A 164 14.25 9.41 0.99
C ARG A 164 12.90 9.73 1.60
N VAL A 165 12.47 10.97 1.38
CA VAL A 165 11.12 11.43 1.73
C VAL A 165 10.32 11.52 0.44
N THR A 166 9.46 10.53 0.19
CA THR A 166 8.61 10.50 -1.01
C THR A 166 7.20 11.02 -0.75
N GLY A 167 6.80 11.06 0.53
CA GLY A 167 5.51 11.59 0.97
C GLY A 167 4.32 10.65 0.81
N THR A 168 4.51 9.39 0.35
CA THR A 168 3.39 8.44 0.22
C THR A 168 3.74 7.06 0.78
N ILE A 169 2.94 6.61 1.76
CA ILE A 169 3.23 5.37 2.48
C ILE A 169 3.07 4.15 1.58
N LEU A 170 2.08 4.15 0.67
CA LEU A 170 1.85 3.03 -0.23
C LEU A 170 2.91 2.93 -1.35
N MET A 171 3.41 4.04 -1.88
CA MET A 171 4.51 3.97 -2.86
C MET A 171 5.79 3.47 -2.19
N ASP A 172 6.09 3.98 -1.00
CA ASP A 172 7.24 3.53 -0.22
C ASP A 172 7.13 2.05 0.12
N THR A 173 5.91 1.57 0.36
CA THR A 173 5.63 0.14 0.55
C THR A 173 5.93 -0.64 -0.72
N ILE A 174 5.45 -0.18 -1.89
CA ILE A 174 5.73 -0.82 -3.18
C ILE A 174 7.24 -0.91 -3.42
N HIS A 175 7.95 0.20 -3.25
CA HIS A 175 9.40 0.27 -3.47
C HIS A 175 10.19 -0.56 -2.46
N THR A 176 9.77 -0.58 -1.19
CA THR A 176 10.40 -1.40 -0.15
C THR A 176 10.27 -2.88 -0.49
N ILE A 177 9.06 -3.35 -0.80
CA ILE A 177 8.84 -4.77 -1.13
C ILE A 177 9.53 -5.16 -2.44
N ALA A 178 9.56 -4.26 -3.43
CA ALA A 178 10.29 -4.46 -4.68
C ALA A 178 11.83 -4.44 -4.52
N GLY A 179 12.34 -4.19 -3.30
CA GLY A 179 13.76 -4.21 -2.99
C GLY A 179 14.51 -2.93 -3.43
N ARG A 180 13.80 -1.84 -3.72
CA ARG A 180 14.42 -0.53 -3.99
C ARG A 180 14.82 0.20 -2.71
N TYR A 181 14.07 -0.02 -1.63
CA TYR A 181 14.40 0.44 -0.29
C TYR A 181 14.60 -0.77 0.62
N ASN A 182 15.51 -0.64 1.59
CA ASN A 182 15.75 -1.70 2.55
C ASN A 182 14.74 -1.66 3.71
N ALA A 183 14.19 -0.48 3.98
CA ALA A 183 13.20 -0.24 5.02
C ALA A 183 12.22 0.87 4.65
N LEU A 184 11.02 0.77 5.21
CA LEU A 184 10.04 1.83 5.37
C LEU A 184 9.96 2.17 6.86
N LEU A 185 10.17 3.43 7.20
CA LEU A 185 10.13 3.96 8.57
C LEU A 185 9.26 5.22 8.57
N TYR A 186 8.12 5.19 9.24
CA TYR A 186 7.21 6.35 9.27
C TYR A 186 6.89 6.76 10.71
N PHE A 187 6.87 8.08 10.94
CA PHE A 187 6.56 8.72 12.22
C PHE A 187 5.28 9.54 12.07
N SER A 188 4.18 9.10 12.68
CA SER A 188 2.87 9.76 12.79
C SER A 188 1.87 8.69 13.24
N PRO A 189 0.73 9.01 13.87
CA PRO A 189 -0.34 8.03 14.03
C PRO A 189 -0.78 7.51 12.66
N ILE A 190 -0.30 6.32 12.31
CA ILE A 190 -0.76 5.59 11.15
C ILE A 190 -1.99 4.82 11.58
N ILE A 191 -3.10 5.18 10.96
CA ILE A 191 -4.40 4.57 11.25
C ILE A 191 -4.61 3.31 10.39
N PRO A 192 -5.52 2.40 10.80
CA PRO A 192 -6.03 1.39 9.90
C PRO A 192 -6.49 1.99 8.55
N PRO A 193 -6.28 1.28 7.43
CA PRO A 193 -5.91 -0.13 7.35
C PRO A 193 -4.40 -0.40 7.19
N TYR A 194 -3.53 0.62 7.09
CA TYR A 194 -2.12 0.43 6.72
C TYR A 194 -1.36 -0.53 7.64
N ILE A 195 -1.63 -0.47 8.95
CA ILE A 195 -1.06 -1.40 9.94
C ILE A 195 -1.35 -2.86 9.57
N GLU A 196 -2.59 -3.16 9.20
CA GLU A 196 -3.01 -4.52 8.83
C GLU A 196 -2.39 -4.95 7.50
N VAL A 197 -2.19 -4.01 6.57
CA VAL A 197 -1.42 -4.26 5.33
C VAL A 197 0.02 -4.64 5.66
N PHE A 198 0.70 -3.94 6.57
CA PHE A 198 2.08 -4.26 6.95
C PHE A 198 2.22 -5.58 7.70
N LYS A 199 1.26 -5.90 8.58
CA LYS A 199 1.18 -7.22 9.21
C LYS A 199 1.04 -8.31 8.15
N LEU A 200 0.14 -8.13 7.18
CA LEU A 200 -0.04 -9.06 6.08
C LEU A 200 1.25 -9.21 5.25
N ILE A 201 1.96 -8.12 4.96
CA ILE A 201 3.25 -8.19 4.26
C ILE A 201 4.27 -8.99 5.08
N ALA A 202 4.43 -8.68 6.37
CA ALA A 202 5.42 -9.36 7.22
C ALA A 202 5.11 -10.85 7.41
N GLN A 203 3.83 -11.23 7.49
CA GLN A 203 3.41 -12.63 7.56
C GLN A 203 3.75 -13.43 6.29
N ASN A 204 3.72 -12.77 5.14
CA ASN A 204 3.83 -13.43 3.83
C ASN A 204 5.19 -13.21 3.14
N THR A 205 6.14 -12.58 3.83
CA THR A 205 7.46 -12.24 3.27
C THR A 205 8.57 -12.38 4.31
N LYS A 206 9.81 -12.09 3.91
CA LYS A 206 10.97 -12.03 4.81
C LYS A 206 11.12 -10.68 5.53
N TYR A 207 10.18 -9.77 5.35
CA TYR A 207 10.18 -8.49 6.05
C TYR A 207 9.70 -8.67 7.48
N LEU A 208 10.28 -7.89 8.37
CA LEU A 208 9.85 -7.76 9.75
C LEU A 208 9.07 -6.46 9.90
N PHE A 209 8.01 -6.51 10.69
CA PHE A 209 7.16 -5.36 11.00
C PHE A 209 7.20 -5.08 12.51
N THR A 210 7.49 -3.84 12.86
CA THR A 210 7.38 -3.32 14.22
C THR A 210 6.43 -2.12 14.20
N LEU A 211 5.48 -2.13 15.14
CA LEU A 211 4.64 -0.99 15.47
C LEU A 211 5.03 -0.51 16.87
N ASN A 212 5.40 0.76 16.97
CA ASN A 212 5.64 1.49 18.20
C ASN A 212 4.64 2.66 18.26
N GLU A 213 4.42 3.24 19.43
CA GLU A 213 3.55 4.42 19.60
C GLU A 213 3.99 5.62 18.74
N ASN A 214 5.30 5.73 18.47
CA ASN A 214 5.89 6.86 17.74
C ASN A 214 6.15 6.55 16.27
N PHE A 215 6.29 5.29 15.89
CA PHE A 215 6.68 4.92 14.54
C PHE A 215 6.21 3.53 14.10
N ILE A 216 6.21 3.32 12.79
CA ILE A 216 6.22 1.99 12.18
C ILE A 216 7.55 1.71 11.51
N LEU A 217 7.94 0.45 11.49
CA LEU A 217 9.08 -0.03 10.75
C LEU A 217 8.71 -1.31 10.01
N LEU A 218 8.83 -1.30 8.68
CA LEU A 218 8.82 -2.49 7.85
C LEU A 218 10.18 -2.61 7.17
N SER A 219 10.94 -3.66 7.44
CA SER A 219 12.29 -3.77 6.85
C SER A 219 12.78 -5.21 6.74
N THR A 220 13.84 -5.42 5.97
CA THR A 220 14.47 -6.73 5.86
C THR A 220 15.08 -7.17 7.20
N LYS A 221 15.08 -8.48 7.46
CA LYS A 221 15.63 -9.08 8.69
C LYS A 221 17.03 -8.57 9.05
N THR A 222 17.88 -8.32 8.05
CA THR A 222 19.28 -7.89 8.24
C THR A 222 19.40 -6.54 8.92
N ILE A 223 18.52 -5.58 8.61
CA ILE A 223 18.63 -4.20 9.12
C ILE A 223 17.57 -3.85 10.17
N HIS A 224 16.59 -4.72 10.40
CA HIS A 224 15.48 -4.43 11.30
C HIS A 224 15.93 -4.13 12.72
N ASN A 225 16.68 -5.05 13.36
CA ASN A 225 17.15 -4.86 14.73
C ASN A 225 18.14 -3.70 14.87
N PRO A 226 19.12 -3.51 13.95
CA PRO A 226 19.92 -2.30 13.91
C PRO A 226 19.09 -1.01 13.91
N LEU A 227 18.07 -0.92 13.04
CA LEU A 227 17.18 0.23 12.99
C LEU A 227 16.40 0.43 14.29
N ILE A 228 15.79 -0.63 14.83
CA ILE A 228 15.07 -0.56 16.11
C ILE A 228 15.98 -0.02 17.23
N ASN A 229 17.23 -0.49 17.31
CA ASN A 229 18.16 -0.02 18.34
C ASN A 229 18.44 1.49 18.27
N LEU A 230 18.49 2.05 17.07
CA LEU A 230 18.67 3.49 16.86
C LEU A 230 17.43 4.30 17.24
N LEU A 231 16.25 3.68 17.09
CA LEU A 231 14.95 4.27 17.39
C LEU A 231 14.53 4.13 18.87
N ARG A 232 15.26 3.36 19.69
CA ARG A 232 14.90 3.07 21.11
C ARG A 232 14.80 4.29 22.01
N ASN A 233 15.34 5.44 21.60
CA ASN A 233 15.40 6.66 22.39
C ASN A 233 14.44 7.75 21.87
N ILE A 234 13.46 7.38 21.03
CA ILE A 234 12.41 8.25 20.51
C ILE A 234 11.09 7.90 21.18
#